data_AF-A0A7X8WNC2-F1
#
_entry.id   AF-A0A7X8WNC2-F1
#
_cell.length_a   1.000
_cell.length_b   1.000
_cell.length_c   1.000
_cell.angle_alpha   90.00
_cell.angle_beta   90.00
_cell.angle_gamma   90.00
#
_symmetry.space_group_name_H-M   'P 1'
#
loop_
_entity.id
_entity.type
_entity.pdbx_description
1 polymer ?
#
loop_
_entity_poly.entity_id
_entity_poly.type
_entity_poly.pdbx_seq_one_letter_code
_entity_poly.pdbx_strand_id
1 'polypeptide(L)' 'MNHIIENIAQIRRQIEEAALGVGRNPDEVKLLLATKTVSAENIRIAIESGERLIGENRAQEIKS' A
#
# COMPACT_ATOMS: atom_id res chain seq x y z
N MET A 1 -0.25 4.56 19.04
CA MET A 1 -0.05 3.44 18.11
C MET A 1 -0.37 3.95 16.71
N ASN A 2 0.49 3.74 15.74
CA ASN A 2 0.34 4.39 14.44
C ASN A 2 -0.57 3.55 13.53
N HIS A 3 -1.82 3.96 13.38
CA HIS A 3 -2.85 3.23 12.64
C HIS A 3 -2.45 2.87 11.20
N ILE A 4 -1.54 3.63 10.57
CA ILE A 4 -1.06 3.36 9.22
C ILE A 4 -0.26 2.05 9.15
N ILE A 5 0.63 1.83 10.12
CA ILE A 5 1.48 0.63 10.16
C ILE A 5 0.63 -0.62 10.41
N GLU A 6 -0.34 -0.51 11.32
CA GLU A 6 -1.27 -1.59 11.63
C GLU A 6 -2.12 -1.98 10.42
N ASN A 7 -2.63 -0.97 9.70
CA ASN A 7 -3.41 -1.17 8.48
C ASN A 7 -2.57 -1.85 7.39
N ILE A 8 -1.32 -1.43 7.18
CA ILE A 8 -0.42 -2.08 6.21
C ILE A 8 -0.17 -3.54 6.59
N ALA A 9 0.11 -3.82 7.87
CA ALA A 9 0.31 -5.18 8.35
C ALA A 9 -0.94 -6.06 8.15
N GLN A 10 -2.14 -5.50 8.39
CA GLN A 10 -3.40 -6.20 8.15
C GLN A 10 -3.61 -6.50 6.66
N ILE A 11 -3.38 -5.52 5.78
CA ILE A 11 -3.52 -5.71 4.33
C ILE A 11 -2.51 -6.75 3.82
N ARG A 12 -1.28 -6.75 4.33
CA ARG A 12 -0.27 -7.76 3.99
C ARG A 12 -0.71 -9.18 4.35
N ARG A 13 -1.28 -9.37 5.55
CA ARG A 13 -1.86 -10.67 5.95
C ARG A 13 -2.99 -11.10 5.02
N GLN A 14 -3.88 -10.18 4.65
CA GLN A 14 -4.98 -10.49 3.73
C GLN A 14 -4.48 -10.89 2.33
N ILE A 15 -3.43 -10.24 1.82
CA ILE A 15 -2.79 -10.61 0.55
C ILE A 15 -2.21 -12.02 0.63
N GLU A 16 -1.49 -12.32 1.71
CA GLU A 16 -0.89 -13.64 1.95
C GLU A 16 -1.96 -14.73 2.01
N GLU A 17 -2.98 -14.56 2.86
CA GLU A 17 -4.09 -15.50 3.00
C GLU A 17 -4.81 -15.74 1.67
N ALA A 18 -5.08 -14.68 0.90
CA ALA A 18 -5.76 -14.79 -0.39
C ALA A 18 -4.90 -15.52 -1.44
N ALA A 19 -3.61 -15.22 -1.53
CA ALA A 19 -2.71 -15.86 -2.48
C ALA A 19 -2.51 -17.35 -2.15
N LEU A 20 -2.26 -17.67 -0.87
CA LEU A 20 -2.12 -19.04 -0.40
C LEU A 20 -3.41 -19.84 -0.56
N GLY A 21 -4.57 -19.21 -0.32
CA GLY A 21 -5.89 -19.83 -0.49
C GLY A 21 -6.20 -20.33 -1.90
N VAL A 22 -5.49 -19.80 -2.92
CA VAL A 22 -5.59 -20.25 -4.31
C VAL A 22 -4.32 -20.92 -4.84
N GLY A 23 -3.38 -21.26 -3.95
CA GLY A 23 -2.12 -21.95 -4.31
C GLY A 23 -1.12 -21.08 -5.08
N ARG A 24 -1.19 -19.76 -4.95
CA ARG A 24 -0.24 -18.81 -5.56
C ARG A 24 0.79 -18.33 -4.54
N ASN A 25 1.98 -17.94 -5.02
CA ASN A 25 2.98 -17.30 -4.18
C ASN A 25 2.55 -15.86 -3.84
N PRO A 26 2.44 -15.46 -2.55
CA PRO A 26 2.13 -14.09 -2.15
C PRO A 26 3.05 -13.02 -2.76
N ASP A 27 4.32 -13.35 -3.03
CA ASP A 27 5.30 -12.42 -3.60
C ASP A 27 5.00 -12.00 -5.05
N GLU A 28 4.11 -12.73 -5.74
CA GLU A 28 3.60 -12.33 -7.05
C GLU A 28 2.64 -11.13 -6.96
N VAL A 29 2.15 -10.79 -5.77
CA VAL A 29 1.22 -9.69 -5.51
C VAL A 29 1.98 -8.53 -4.86
N LYS A 30 1.96 -7.37 -5.53
CA LYS A 30 2.58 -6.14 -5.00
C LYS A 30 1.52 -5.23 -4.40
N LEU A 31 1.78 -4.75 -3.19
CA LEU A 31 0.99 -3.69 -2.56
C LEU A 31 1.44 -2.32 -3.09
N LEU A 32 0.57 -1.62 -3.82
CA LEU A 32 0.79 -0.25 -4.27
C LEU A 32 0.04 0.70 -3.34
N LEU A 33 0.77 1.56 -2.62
CA LEU A 33 0.17 2.58 -1.77
C LEU A 33 -0.35 3.73 -2.62
N ALA A 34 -1.66 3.96 -2.63
CA ALA A 34 -2.23 5.14 -3.25
C ALA A 34 -2.03 6.35 -2.32
N THR A 35 -1.16 7.28 -2.72
CA THR A 35 -0.72 8.39 -1.87
C THR A 35 -1.37 9.73 -2.20
N LYS A 36 -2.26 9.75 -3.20
CA LYS A 36 -3.04 10.95 -3.57
C LYS A 36 -3.71 11.55 -2.34
N THR A 37 -3.59 12.87 -2.16
CA THR A 37 -4.18 13.63 -1.04
C THR A 37 -3.72 13.23 0.37
N VAL A 38 -2.75 12.31 0.49
CA VAL A 38 -2.16 11.88 1.77
C VAL A 38 -1.02 12.83 2.13
N SER A 39 -0.90 13.21 3.41
CA SER A 39 0.19 14.08 3.87
C SER A 39 1.55 13.40 3.72
N ALA A 40 2.60 14.18 3.50
CA ALA A 40 3.97 13.67 3.43
C ALA A 40 4.40 12.94 4.73
N GLU A 41 3.85 13.36 5.88
CA GLU A 41 4.08 12.68 7.17
C GLU A 41 3.52 11.26 7.17
N ASN A 42 2.27 11.09 6.72
CA ASN A 42 1.63 9.77 6.64
C ASN A 42 2.31 8.88 5.60
N ILE A 43 2.77 9.45 4.48
CA ILE A 43 3.56 8.73 3.48
C ILE A 43 4.89 8.25 4.09
N ARG A 44 5.58 9.10 4.87
CA ARG A 44 6.83 8.72 5.54
C ARG A 44 6.62 7.55 6.50
N ILE A 45 5.57 7.60 7.32
CA ILE A 45 5.19 6.51 8.22
C ILE A 45 4.97 5.19 7.44
N ALA A 46 4.28 5.25 6.31
CA ALA A 46 4.06 4.06 5.48
C ALA A 46 5.37 3.52 4.89
N ILE A 47 6.32 4.40 4.54
CA ILE A 47 7.66 3.98 4.10
C ILE A 47 8.45 3.35 5.25
N GLU A 48 8.31 3.84 6.48
CA GLU A 48 8.95 3.25 7.67
C GLU A 48 8.49 1.81 7.93
N SER A 49 7.30 1.42 7.50
CA SER A 49 6.82 0.03 7.58
C SER A 49 7.41 -0.91 6.53
N GLY A 50 8.38 -0.45 5.72
CA GLY A 50 9.04 -1.25 4.69
C GLY A 50 8.42 -1.14 3.29
N GLU A 51 7.28 -0.44 3.15
CA GLU A 51 6.66 -0.24 1.84
C GLU A 51 7.48 0.74 0.99
N ARG A 52 7.58 0.47 -0.31
CA ARG A 52 8.37 1.28 -1.27
C ARG A 52 7.61 1.60 -2.55
N LEU A 53 6.49 0.94 -2.77
CA LEU A 53 5.71 1.07 -4.00
C LEU A 53 4.56 2.05 -3.75
N ILE A 54 4.68 3.26 -4.30
CA ILE A 54 3.69 4.34 -4.18
C ILE A 54 3.12 4.72 -5.55
N GLY A 55 1.87 5.16 -5.57
CA GLY A 55 1.15 5.57 -6.77
C GLY A 55 0.38 6.87 -6.58
N GLU A 56 0.67 7.84 -7.44
CA GLU A 56 -0.05 9.11 -7.56
C GLU A 56 -1.00 9.09 -8.77
N ASN A 57 -2.16 9.73 -8.63
CA ASN A 57 -3.10 9.87 -9.75
C ASN A 57 -2.61 10.97 -10.71
N ARG A 58 -1.86 10.62 -11.76
CA ARG A 58 -1.34 11.59 -12.74
C ARG A 58 -2.41 12.22 -13.66
N ALA A 59 -3.60 11.64 -13.77
CA ALA A 59 -4.60 12.00 -14.78
C ALA A 59 -5.65 13.02 -14.34
N GLN A 60 -5.62 13.51 -13.10
CA GLN A 60 -6.65 14.44 -12.58
C GLN A 60 -6.18 15.90 -12.48
N GLU A 61 -4.89 16.15 -12.74
CA GLU A 61 -4.32 17.50 -12.88
C GLU A 61 -4.31 18.00 -14.33
N ILE A 62 -4.54 17.11 -15.32
CA ILE A 62 -4.91 17.51 -16.68
C ILE A 62 -6.41 17.80 -16.68
N LYS A 63 -6.81 18.84 -15.94
CA LYS A 63 -8.09 19.50 -16.20
C LYS A 63 -7.82 20.67 -17.13
N SER A 64 -8.61 20.67 -18.20
CA SER A 64 -8.77 21.65 -19.27
C SER A 64 -8.77 23.10 -18.82
#